data_AF-A0A6J6NJ67-F1
#
_entry.id   AF-A0A6J6NJ67-F1
#
_cell.length_a   1.000
_cell.length_b   1.000
_cell.length_c   1.000
_cell.angle_alpha   90.00
_cell.angle_beta   90.00
_cell.angle_gamma   90.00
#
_symmetry.space_group_name_H-M   'P 1'
#
loop_
_entity.id
_entity.type
_entity.pdbx_description
1 polymer ?
#
loop_
_entity_poly.entity_id
_entity_poly.type
_entity_poly.pdbx_seq_one_letter_code
_entity_poly.pdbx_strand_id
1 'polypeptide(L)'
;MMSELDTPRFRAWLERAWSEVSQSRAQLNAENLYPVADSDTGSNLEATLEAAVTAMRAEDSQEIGDVADAAARGALGGAQGNSGVILSQIFRGFADGIREGLPQAFARAHEAAQKAVTHPKEGTILSAARAARDAVALRAGEIGRDGAVALDAWRAARASTLDSANNPPHQDAMGTIDAGAHGVELIYGALASMLDPELVISQIPSSANVKERAHASNANHASDGEFEVMFSMKNLNEKQISRLQSELTNLGESLLVVGDSQLCKVHIHTDLPGEIIELSTHFGKAYEIKITHLASALGIGEKSSETGTRKLITVANGPGLSELMRESGVRVIDAFNSRRVLAQEWVDATESAREVVLIPIDEQSWKSAHEAISVIRREGVRIAVLASRSPLQALSAISTHNEAADYDDEIVEMATAARQTRSATIALAPRDMSTAIGGVRAGDVLALVDGEVILTGTDLIKVCNQCVDRMLNGGGELITLVMGESAPKELAEQVQKHLAKNHGSVEVTTYVGGQAWYPLLIGVE
;
A
#
# COMPACT_ATOMS: atom_id res chain seq x y z
N MET A 1 -40.03 22.67 -21.93
CA MET A 1 -38.93 22.38 -22.86
C MET A 1 -38.29 21.10 -22.35
N MET A 2 -38.09 20.11 -23.21
CA MET A 2 -37.34 18.90 -22.81
C MET A 2 -35.91 19.33 -22.46
N SER A 3 -35.37 18.83 -21.36
CA SER A 3 -33.95 19.00 -21.01
C SER A 3 -33.11 18.50 -22.19
N GLU A 4 -32.08 19.25 -22.57
CA GLU A 4 -31.16 18.83 -23.64
C GLU A 4 -30.27 17.70 -23.15
N LEU A 5 -30.08 17.54 -21.84
CA LEU A 5 -29.43 16.38 -21.26
C LEU A 5 -30.47 15.27 -21.02
N ASP A 6 -30.68 14.44 -22.04
CA ASP A 6 -31.47 13.21 -21.94
C ASP A 6 -30.63 12.01 -21.51
N THR A 7 -31.27 10.87 -21.25
CA THR A 7 -30.60 9.64 -20.79
C THR A 7 -29.50 9.16 -21.75
N PRO A 8 -29.68 9.11 -23.09
CA PRO A 8 -28.61 8.80 -24.02
C PRO A 8 -27.41 9.75 -23.92
N ARG A 9 -27.64 11.06 -23.81
CA ARG A 9 -26.57 12.06 -23.67
C ARG A 9 -25.87 11.98 -22.31
N PHE A 10 -26.59 11.65 -21.24
CA PHE A 10 -26.00 11.38 -19.93
C PHE A 10 -25.05 10.18 -19.98
N ARG A 11 -25.45 9.10 -20.64
CA ARG A 11 -24.59 7.92 -20.85
C ARG A 11 -23.34 8.26 -21.65
N ALA A 12 -23.52 8.96 -22.77
CA ALA A 12 -22.41 9.42 -23.60
C ALA A 12 -21.47 10.37 -22.85
N TRP A 13 -22.00 11.24 -22.00
CA TRP A 13 -21.19 12.11 -21.14
C TRP A 13 -20.30 11.31 -20.20
N LEU A 14 -20.85 10.34 -19.46
CA LEU A 14 -20.04 9.55 -18.52
C LEU A 14 -18.95 8.73 -19.23
N GLU A 15 -19.25 8.15 -20.39
CA GLU A 15 -18.25 7.44 -21.20
C GLU A 15 -17.15 8.39 -21.69
N ARG A 16 -17.52 9.59 -22.13
CA ARG A 16 -16.55 10.61 -22.53
C ARG A 16 -15.71 11.06 -21.35
N ALA A 17 -16.33 11.36 -20.21
CA ALA A 17 -15.64 11.78 -18.99
C ALA A 17 -14.61 10.74 -18.54
N TRP A 18 -14.98 9.44 -18.55
CA TRP A 18 -14.05 8.35 -18.29
C TRP A 18 -12.89 8.33 -19.29
N SER A 19 -13.16 8.46 -20.59
CA SER A 19 -12.12 8.51 -21.62
C SER A 19 -11.15 9.68 -21.45
N GLU A 20 -11.66 10.89 -21.18
CA GLU A 20 -10.83 12.09 -20.99
C GLU A 20 -9.94 11.95 -19.75
N VAL A 21 -10.49 11.50 -18.62
CA VAL A 21 -9.70 11.26 -17.39
C VAL A 21 -8.67 10.14 -17.60
N SER A 22 -9.02 9.07 -18.30
CA SER A 22 -8.08 7.97 -18.60
C SER A 22 -6.90 8.45 -19.44
N GLN A 23 -7.15 9.32 -20.43
CA GLN A 23 -6.09 9.91 -21.27
C GLN A 23 -5.21 10.88 -20.49
N SER A 24 -5.80 11.64 -19.56
CA SER A 24 -5.09 12.59 -18.70
C SER A 24 -4.50 11.96 -17.44
N ARG A 25 -4.68 10.66 -17.20
CA ARG A 25 -4.26 9.98 -15.96
C ARG A 25 -2.83 10.27 -15.57
N ALA A 26 -1.88 10.12 -16.50
CA ALA A 26 -0.46 10.35 -16.23
C ALA A 26 -0.18 11.80 -15.83
N GLN A 27 -0.87 12.75 -16.45
CA GLN A 27 -0.77 14.16 -16.10
C GLN A 27 -1.37 14.44 -14.71
N LEU A 28 -2.56 13.91 -14.43
CA LEU A 28 -3.22 14.06 -13.13
C LEU A 28 -2.39 13.44 -11.99
N ASN A 29 -1.74 12.30 -12.25
CA ASN A 29 -0.79 11.69 -11.30
C ASN A 29 0.42 12.61 -11.07
N ALA A 30 1.00 13.20 -12.13
CA ALA A 30 2.14 14.11 -12.00
C ALA A 30 1.81 15.45 -11.29
N GLU A 31 0.53 15.86 -11.29
CA GLU A 31 0.04 17.08 -10.62
C GLU A 31 -0.29 16.86 -9.13
N ASN A 32 -0.23 15.61 -8.64
CA ASN A 32 -0.63 15.23 -7.28
C ASN A 32 0.47 15.58 -6.25
N LEU A 33 0.36 16.74 -5.60
CA LEU A 33 1.32 17.20 -4.57
C LEU A 33 0.72 17.39 -3.16
N TYR A 34 -0.61 17.32 -2.98
CA TYR A 34 -1.27 17.61 -1.71
C TYR A 34 -2.50 16.70 -1.45
N PRO A 35 -2.78 16.27 -0.19
CA PRO A 35 -1.96 16.43 1.02
C PRO A 35 -0.73 15.49 1.02
N VAL A 36 -0.81 14.44 0.22
CA VAL A 36 0.24 13.44 0.00
C VAL A 36 0.54 13.43 -1.49
N ALA A 37 1.82 13.53 -1.86
CA ALA A 37 2.26 13.59 -3.25
C ALA A 37 2.32 12.19 -3.88
N ASP A 38 1.25 11.39 -3.78
CA ASP A 38 1.28 9.96 -4.04
C ASP A 38 1.10 9.51 -5.48
N SER A 39 1.14 10.47 -6.40
CA SER A 39 1.09 10.20 -7.83
C SER A 39 -0.04 9.23 -8.25
N ASP A 40 -1.14 9.18 -7.49
CA ASP A 40 -2.23 8.22 -7.69
C ASP A 40 -3.59 8.89 -7.97
N THR A 41 -3.70 10.21 -7.82
CA THR A 41 -4.99 10.91 -7.97
C THR A 41 -5.65 10.61 -9.31
N GLY A 42 -4.91 10.63 -10.42
CA GLY A 42 -5.44 10.24 -11.73
C GLY A 42 -5.93 8.80 -11.78
N SER A 43 -5.18 7.86 -11.20
CA SER A 43 -5.58 6.45 -11.11
C SER A 43 -6.84 6.25 -10.25
N ASN A 44 -6.95 6.97 -9.12
CA ASN A 44 -8.10 6.95 -8.23
C ASN A 44 -9.36 7.51 -8.91
N LEU A 45 -9.22 8.60 -9.65
CA LEU A 45 -10.33 9.20 -10.43
C LEU A 45 -10.76 8.30 -11.60
N GLU A 46 -9.80 7.69 -12.32
CA GLU A 46 -10.07 6.73 -13.41
C GLU A 46 -10.86 5.54 -12.88
N ALA A 47 -10.39 4.88 -11.81
CA ALA A 47 -11.06 3.72 -11.22
C ALA A 47 -12.49 4.04 -10.74
N THR A 48 -12.68 5.23 -10.16
CA THR A 48 -14.00 5.71 -9.70
C THR A 48 -14.95 5.92 -10.88
N LEU A 49 -14.48 6.54 -11.97
CA LEU A 49 -15.26 6.74 -13.19
C LEU A 49 -15.55 5.44 -13.93
N GLU A 50 -14.59 4.53 -14.02
CA GLU A 50 -14.76 3.21 -14.65
C GLU A 50 -15.87 2.43 -13.95
N ALA A 51 -15.87 2.42 -12.61
CA ALA A 51 -16.92 1.77 -11.83
C ALA A 51 -18.30 2.43 -12.02
N ALA A 52 -18.34 3.76 -12.12
CA ALA A 52 -19.56 4.50 -12.43
C ALA A 52 -20.13 4.14 -13.82
N VAL A 53 -19.28 4.14 -14.85
CA VAL A 53 -19.64 3.76 -16.22
C VAL A 53 -20.09 2.30 -16.29
N THR A 54 -19.41 1.40 -15.57
CA THR A 54 -19.77 -0.02 -15.51
C THR A 54 -21.15 -0.22 -14.90
N ALA A 55 -21.44 0.41 -13.76
CA ALA A 55 -22.76 0.32 -13.12
C ALA A 55 -23.86 0.98 -13.97
N MET A 56 -23.56 2.12 -14.60
CA MET A 56 -24.46 2.79 -15.54
C MET A 56 -24.80 1.88 -16.73
N ARG A 57 -23.83 1.20 -17.33
CA ARG A 57 -24.03 0.28 -18.46
C ARG A 57 -24.91 -0.92 -18.10
N ALA A 58 -24.90 -1.33 -16.84
CA ALA A 58 -25.73 -2.42 -16.33
C ALA A 58 -27.17 -2.00 -15.99
N GLU A 59 -27.47 -0.70 -15.97
CA GLU A 59 -28.82 -0.16 -15.70
C GLU A 59 -29.63 -0.07 -17.00
N ASP A 60 -30.77 -0.77 -17.06
CA ASP A 60 -31.64 -0.85 -18.23
C ASP A 60 -32.70 0.30 -18.28
N SER A 61 -32.85 1.06 -17.19
CA SER A 61 -33.79 2.18 -17.14
C SER A 61 -33.52 3.25 -18.22
N GLN A 62 -34.61 3.83 -18.71
CA GLN A 62 -34.59 4.96 -19.65
C GLN A 62 -34.73 6.31 -18.94
N GLU A 63 -34.91 6.31 -17.62
CA GLU A 63 -35.00 7.52 -16.80
C GLU A 63 -33.61 7.97 -16.37
N ILE A 64 -33.26 9.22 -16.67
CA ILE A 64 -31.93 9.78 -16.37
C ILE A 64 -31.58 9.68 -14.89
N GLY A 65 -32.58 9.85 -14.01
CA GLY A 65 -32.40 9.74 -12.56
C GLY A 65 -31.94 8.35 -12.13
N ASP A 66 -32.54 7.29 -12.65
CA ASP A 66 -32.18 5.92 -12.27
C ASP A 66 -30.78 5.56 -12.77
N VAL A 67 -30.45 5.99 -13.98
CA VAL A 67 -29.12 5.82 -14.58
C VAL A 67 -28.06 6.60 -13.81
N ALA A 68 -28.38 7.82 -13.36
CA ALA A 68 -27.50 8.62 -12.52
C ALA A 68 -27.30 8.00 -11.14
N ASP A 69 -28.36 7.48 -10.52
CA ASP A 69 -28.25 6.78 -9.22
C ASP A 69 -27.40 5.51 -9.34
N ALA A 70 -27.55 4.75 -10.44
CA ALA A 70 -26.72 3.58 -10.72
C ALA A 70 -25.25 3.96 -10.88
N ALA A 71 -24.96 5.01 -11.66
CA ALA A 71 -23.60 5.54 -11.81
C ALA A 71 -23.01 5.99 -10.47
N ALA A 72 -23.78 6.71 -9.64
CA ALA A 72 -23.34 7.17 -8.32
C ALA A 72 -23.06 6.03 -7.34
N ARG A 73 -23.87 4.96 -7.37
CA ARG A 73 -23.60 3.73 -6.59
C ARG A 73 -22.33 3.03 -7.08
N GLY A 74 -22.14 2.92 -8.40
CA GLY A 74 -20.92 2.39 -9.00
C GLY A 74 -19.68 3.17 -8.59
N ALA A 75 -19.73 4.51 -8.69
CA ALA A 75 -18.67 5.41 -8.27
C ALA A 75 -18.28 5.17 -6.80
N LEU A 76 -19.26 5.09 -5.88
CA LEU A 76 -18.97 4.79 -4.47
C LEU A 76 -18.32 3.42 -4.29
N GLY A 77 -18.84 2.39 -4.98
CA GLY A 77 -18.30 1.04 -4.94
C GLY A 77 -16.84 0.96 -5.41
N GLY A 78 -16.51 1.68 -6.49
CA GLY A 78 -15.16 1.73 -7.06
C GLY A 78 -14.21 2.75 -6.44
N ALA A 79 -14.70 3.68 -5.62
CA ALA A 79 -13.88 4.73 -5.03
C ALA A 79 -12.69 4.17 -4.23
N GLN A 80 -11.49 4.64 -4.57
CA GLN A 80 -10.24 4.41 -3.84
C GLN A 80 -9.58 5.77 -3.59
N GLY A 81 -8.87 5.89 -2.47
CA GLY A 81 -8.21 7.14 -2.10
C GLY A 81 -9.18 8.27 -1.74
N ASN A 82 -8.64 9.37 -1.22
CA ASN A 82 -9.45 10.56 -0.91
C ASN A 82 -10.09 11.16 -2.15
N SER A 83 -9.33 11.28 -3.24
CA SER A 83 -9.79 11.85 -4.51
C SER A 83 -10.96 11.06 -5.12
N GLY A 84 -10.89 9.72 -5.11
CA GLY A 84 -11.97 8.86 -5.61
C GLY A 84 -13.21 8.91 -4.71
N VAL A 85 -13.01 8.92 -3.38
CA VAL A 85 -14.10 9.03 -2.41
C VAL A 85 -14.83 10.37 -2.56
N ILE A 86 -14.13 11.50 -2.68
CA ILE A 86 -14.74 12.83 -2.90
C ILE A 86 -15.47 12.86 -4.24
N LEU A 87 -14.86 12.35 -5.32
CA LEU A 87 -15.50 12.28 -6.63
C LEU A 87 -16.80 11.46 -6.60
N SER A 88 -16.83 10.35 -5.85
CA SER A 88 -18.05 9.56 -5.69
C SER A 88 -19.19 10.33 -5.02
N GLN A 89 -18.87 11.28 -4.12
CA GLN A 89 -19.87 12.14 -3.50
C GLN A 89 -20.35 13.26 -4.44
N ILE A 90 -19.46 13.78 -5.31
CA ILE A 90 -19.87 14.67 -6.40
C ILE A 90 -20.91 13.96 -7.29
N PHE A 91 -20.65 12.72 -7.70
CA PHE A 91 -21.62 11.94 -8.50
C PHE A 91 -22.93 11.67 -7.76
N ARG A 92 -22.88 11.33 -6.47
CA ARG A 92 -24.09 11.16 -5.66
C ARG A 92 -24.94 12.43 -5.63
N GLY A 93 -24.35 13.56 -5.26
CA GLY A 93 -25.08 14.82 -5.23
C GLY A 93 -25.61 15.22 -6.62
N PHE A 94 -24.83 14.98 -7.67
CA PHE A 94 -25.28 15.22 -9.04
C PHE A 94 -26.52 14.37 -9.38
N ALA A 95 -26.50 13.07 -9.07
CA ALA A 95 -27.62 12.16 -9.28
C ALA A 95 -28.87 12.56 -8.48
N ASP A 96 -28.69 13.00 -7.23
CA ASP A 96 -29.79 13.50 -6.41
C ASP A 96 -30.45 14.72 -7.04
N GLY A 97 -29.68 15.60 -7.69
CA GLY A 97 -30.18 16.86 -8.24
C GLY A 97 -30.66 16.80 -9.68
N ILE A 98 -30.24 15.81 -10.47
CA ILE A 98 -30.45 15.82 -11.93
C ILE A 98 -31.92 15.76 -12.34
N ARG A 99 -32.78 15.15 -11.51
CA ARG A 99 -34.24 15.11 -11.73
C ARG A 99 -34.90 16.50 -11.71
N GLU A 100 -34.26 17.45 -11.05
CA GLU A 100 -34.68 18.85 -10.95
C GLU A 100 -33.94 19.76 -11.97
N GLY A 101 -33.00 19.18 -12.73
CA GLY A 101 -32.21 19.86 -13.76
C GLY A 101 -30.75 20.10 -13.36
N LEU A 102 -29.93 20.48 -14.34
CA LEU A 102 -28.49 20.70 -14.16
C LEU A 102 -28.13 21.68 -13.03
N PRO A 103 -28.82 22.82 -12.83
CA PRO A 103 -28.51 23.71 -11.72
C PRO A 103 -28.58 23.05 -10.35
N GLN A 104 -29.60 22.22 -10.14
CA GLN A 104 -29.75 21.50 -8.89
C GLN A 104 -28.74 20.36 -8.77
N ALA A 105 -28.37 19.71 -9.88
CA ALA A 105 -27.32 18.70 -9.91
C ALA A 105 -25.97 19.26 -9.45
N PHE A 106 -25.51 20.40 -9.99
CA PHE A 106 -24.27 21.05 -9.55
C PHE A 106 -24.33 21.52 -8.09
N ALA A 107 -25.48 22.05 -7.65
CA ALA A 107 -25.66 22.47 -6.27
C ALA A 107 -25.52 21.31 -5.28
N ARG A 108 -26.22 20.21 -5.52
CA ARG A 108 -26.17 19.02 -4.66
C ARG A 108 -24.83 18.31 -4.76
N ALA A 109 -24.19 18.28 -5.92
CA ALA A 109 -22.85 17.71 -6.10
C ALA A 109 -21.82 18.40 -5.19
N HIS A 110 -21.78 19.73 -5.17
CA HIS A 110 -20.90 20.47 -4.27
C HIS A 110 -21.26 20.24 -2.80
N GLU A 111 -22.54 20.29 -2.43
CA GLU A 111 -22.99 20.10 -1.05
C GLU A 111 -22.61 18.71 -0.51
N ALA A 112 -22.81 17.66 -1.30
CA ALA A 112 -22.46 16.29 -0.93
C ALA A 112 -20.94 16.13 -0.75
N ALA A 113 -20.14 16.66 -1.67
CA ALA A 113 -18.68 16.63 -1.57
C ALA A 113 -18.16 17.42 -0.36
N GLN A 114 -18.74 18.59 -0.08
CA GLN A 114 -18.34 19.43 1.05
C GLN A 114 -18.67 18.77 2.40
N LYS A 115 -19.82 18.10 2.52
CA LYS A 115 -20.21 17.38 3.75
C LYS A 115 -19.34 16.14 4.02
N ALA A 116 -18.78 15.54 2.98
CA ALA A 116 -17.96 14.35 3.09
C ALA A 116 -16.59 14.60 3.72
N VAL A 117 -16.08 15.84 3.61
CA VAL A 117 -14.74 16.23 4.05
C VAL A 117 -14.82 16.95 5.40
N THR A 118 -14.11 16.42 6.40
CA THR A 118 -14.13 16.98 7.76
C THR A 118 -13.50 18.38 7.83
N HIS A 119 -12.41 18.60 7.09
CA HIS A 119 -11.71 19.89 7.03
C HIS A 119 -11.52 20.38 5.58
N PRO A 120 -12.56 20.97 4.94
CA PRO A 120 -12.48 21.47 3.57
C PRO A 120 -11.36 22.51 3.40
N LYS A 121 -10.59 22.39 2.31
CA LYS A 121 -9.51 23.33 1.96
C LYS A 121 -9.79 24.01 0.63
N GLU A 122 -9.44 25.29 0.56
CA GLU A 122 -9.41 26.04 -0.69
C GLU A 122 -8.30 25.55 -1.62
N GLY A 123 -8.47 25.78 -2.93
CA GLY A 123 -7.50 25.37 -3.93
C GLY A 123 -7.54 23.86 -4.25
N THR A 124 -8.63 23.17 -3.91
CA THR A 124 -8.79 21.71 -4.12
C THR A 124 -9.95 21.40 -5.07
N ILE A 125 -10.19 20.11 -5.33
CA ILE A 125 -11.41 19.57 -5.98
C ILE A 125 -12.71 20.25 -5.49
N LEU A 126 -12.80 20.59 -4.19
CA LEU A 126 -13.97 21.25 -3.61
C LEU A 126 -14.15 22.68 -4.14
N SER A 127 -13.06 23.42 -4.37
CA SER A 127 -13.09 24.77 -4.93
C SER A 127 -13.57 24.76 -6.38
N ALA A 128 -13.13 23.79 -7.20
CA ALA A 128 -13.61 23.62 -8.57
C ALA A 128 -15.11 23.28 -8.63
N ALA A 129 -15.56 22.33 -7.80
CA ALA A 129 -16.97 21.99 -7.68
C ALA A 129 -17.82 23.19 -7.19
N ARG A 130 -17.30 23.97 -6.25
CA ARG A 130 -17.96 25.18 -5.76
C ARG A 130 -18.08 26.27 -6.83
N ALA A 131 -17.00 26.51 -7.58
CA ALA A 131 -16.98 27.49 -8.66
C ALA A 131 -17.99 27.14 -9.74
N ALA A 132 -18.09 25.86 -10.12
CA ALA A 132 -19.12 25.37 -11.02
C ALA A 132 -20.53 25.65 -10.49
N ARG A 133 -20.82 25.29 -9.23
CA ARG A 133 -22.10 25.61 -8.57
C ARG A 133 -22.40 27.10 -8.66
N ASP A 134 -21.46 27.96 -8.27
CA ASP A 134 -21.69 29.42 -8.22
C ASP A 134 -22.03 29.99 -9.59
N ALA A 135 -21.28 29.59 -10.62
CA ALA A 135 -21.52 30.04 -11.98
C ALA A 135 -22.91 29.61 -12.48
N VAL A 136 -23.32 28.39 -12.15
CA VAL A 136 -24.64 27.88 -12.53
C VAL A 136 -25.77 28.54 -11.72
N ALA A 137 -25.54 28.85 -10.44
CA ALA A 137 -26.52 29.53 -9.60
C ALA A 137 -26.85 30.94 -10.11
N LEU A 138 -25.91 31.62 -10.79
CA LEU A 138 -26.17 32.91 -11.44
C LEU A 138 -27.19 32.81 -12.59
N ARG A 139 -27.44 31.60 -13.13
CA ARG A 139 -28.47 31.34 -14.13
C ARG A 139 -29.81 30.90 -13.55
N ALA A 140 -29.94 30.82 -12.22
CA ALA A 140 -31.17 30.39 -11.58
C ALA A 140 -32.33 31.33 -11.95
N GLY A 141 -33.35 30.78 -12.62
CA GLY A 141 -34.53 31.53 -13.08
C GLY A 141 -34.43 32.07 -14.50
N GLU A 142 -33.29 31.92 -15.19
CA GLU A 142 -33.20 32.15 -16.63
C GLU A 142 -33.77 30.96 -17.40
N ILE A 143 -34.44 31.20 -18.53
CA ILE A 143 -34.76 30.14 -19.50
C ILE A 143 -33.46 29.84 -20.28
N GLY A 144 -32.56 29.09 -19.64
CA GLY A 144 -31.28 28.67 -20.19
C GLY A 144 -31.34 27.29 -20.85
N ARG A 145 -30.48 27.06 -21.84
CA ARG A 145 -30.20 25.74 -22.41
C ARG A 145 -29.20 25.00 -21.52
N ASP A 146 -29.34 23.69 -21.37
CA ASP A 146 -28.43 22.87 -20.56
C ASP A 146 -26.98 22.99 -21.04
N GLY A 147 -26.75 23.14 -22.36
CA GLY A 147 -25.41 23.40 -22.91
C GLY A 147 -24.76 24.68 -22.38
N ALA A 148 -25.54 25.76 -22.19
CA ALA A 148 -25.02 26.99 -21.61
C ALA A 148 -24.69 26.81 -20.12
N VAL A 149 -25.55 26.10 -19.38
CA VAL A 149 -25.31 25.77 -17.97
C VAL A 149 -24.01 24.97 -17.80
N ALA A 150 -23.83 23.92 -18.61
CA ALA A 150 -22.62 23.11 -18.60
C ALA A 150 -21.36 23.91 -18.99
N LEU A 151 -21.46 24.80 -19.98
CA LEU A 151 -20.36 25.65 -20.41
C LEU A 151 -19.88 26.60 -19.29
N ASP A 152 -20.80 27.25 -18.58
CA ASP A 152 -20.45 28.14 -17.47
C ASP A 152 -19.86 27.37 -16.29
N ALA A 153 -20.44 26.21 -15.96
CA ALA A 153 -19.92 25.31 -14.93
C ALA A 153 -18.47 24.91 -15.22
N TRP A 154 -18.20 24.45 -16.44
CA TRP A 154 -16.86 24.07 -16.89
C TRP A 154 -15.89 25.25 -16.85
N ARG A 155 -16.26 26.42 -17.41
CA ARG A 155 -15.39 27.61 -17.41
C ARG A 155 -15.01 28.04 -16.00
N ALA A 156 -15.95 27.99 -15.06
CA ALA A 156 -15.70 28.35 -13.68
C ALA A 156 -14.82 27.31 -12.95
N ALA A 157 -15.10 26.01 -13.15
CA ALA A 157 -14.24 24.94 -12.63
C ALA A 157 -12.82 25.04 -13.20
N ARG A 158 -12.67 25.34 -14.49
CA ARG A 158 -11.37 25.54 -15.15
C ARG A 158 -10.64 26.75 -14.61
N ALA A 159 -11.32 27.88 -14.43
CA ALA A 159 -10.72 29.06 -13.80
C ALA A 159 -10.23 28.76 -12.37
N SER A 160 -11.05 28.06 -11.57
CA SER A 160 -10.66 27.65 -10.21
C SER A 160 -9.50 26.65 -10.21
N THR A 161 -9.46 25.75 -11.20
CA THR A 161 -8.37 24.77 -11.38
C THR A 161 -7.06 25.50 -11.68
N LEU A 162 -7.05 26.44 -12.62
CA LEU A 162 -5.87 27.24 -12.92
C LEU A 162 -5.45 28.13 -11.73
N ASP A 163 -6.41 28.64 -10.96
CA ASP A 163 -6.14 29.46 -9.78
C ASP A 163 -5.53 28.67 -8.62
N SER A 164 -5.77 27.35 -8.53
CA SER A 164 -5.16 26.48 -7.50
C SER A 164 -3.63 26.53 -7.50
N ALA A 165 -3.00 26.81 -8.64
CA ALA A 165 -1.56 27.03 -8.73
C ALA A 165 -1.09 28.29 -8.00
N ASN A 166 -1.94 29.31 -7.87
CA ASN A 166 -1.63 30.54 -7.13
C ASN A 166 -2.20 30.54 -5.70
N ASN A 167 -3.26 29.77 -5.46
CA ASN A 167 -3.96 29.68 -4.19
C ASN A 167 -4.14 28.20 -3.76
N PRO A 168 -3.05 27.43 -3.58
CA PRO A 168 -3.12 26.04 -3.16
C PRO A 168 -3.53 25.92 -1.68
N PRO A 169 -3.97 24.73 -1.26
CA PRO A 169 -4.29 24.42 0.14
C PRO A 169 -3.05 24.49 1.07
N HIS A 170 -1.84 24.38 0.51
CA HIS A 170 -0.56 24.46 1.24
C HIS A 170 0.52 25.16 0.43
N GLN A 171 1.46 25.84 1.10
CA GLN A 171 2.51 26.62 0.42
C GLN A 171 3.44 25.77 -0.44
N ASP A 172 3.67 24.51 -0.08
CA ASP A 172 4.55 23.61 -0.85
C ASP A 172 3.97 23.22 -2.21
N ALA A 173 2.66 23.37 -2.42
CA ALA A 173 1.99 23.13 -3.69
C ALA A 173 1.92 24.39 -4.59
N MET A 174 2.55 25.51 -4.17
CA MET A 174 2.53 26.75 -4.93
C MET A 174 3.17 26.59 -6.31
N GLY A 175 2.47 27.04 -7.35
CA GLY A 175 2.85 26.90 -8.75
C GLY A 175 2.38 25.62 -9.42
N THR A 176 1.68 24.73 -8.71
CA THR A 176 1.14 23.48 -9.26
C THR A 176 -0.38 23.45 -9.18
N ILE A 177 -1.02 22.97 -10.24
CA ILE A 177 -2.48 22.82 -10.29
C ILE A 177 -2.90 21.61 -9.44
N ASP A 178 -4.00 21.72 -8.70
CA ASP A 178 -4.60 20.61 -7.96
C ASP A 178 -5.16 19.55 -8.92
N ALA A 179 -4.64 18.31 -8.81
CA ALA A 179 -5.03 17.19 -9.66
C ALA A 179 -6.51 16.83 -9.54
N GLY A 180 -7.11 16.94 -8.34
CA GLY A 180 -8.52 16.67 -8.12
C GLY A 180 -9.43 17.70 -8.82
N ALA A 181 -9.08 18.99 -8.71
CA ALA A 181 -9.73 20.08 -9.42
C ALA A 181 -9.66 19.92 -10.94
N HIS A 182 -8.48 19.55 -11.46
CA HIS A 182 -8.30 19.28 -12.88
C HIS A 182 -9.12 18.07 -13.35
N GLY A 183 -9.19 17.00 -12.56
CA GLY A 183 -10.09 15.88 -12.85
C GLY A 183 -11.56 16.30 -12.98
N VAL A 184 -12.05 17.14 -12.07
CA VAL A 184 -13.42 17.69 -12.15
C VAL A 184 -13.60 18.61 -13.36
N GLU A 185 -12.60 19.41 -13.69
CA GLU A 185 -12.61 20.25 -14.90
C GLU A 185 -12.78 19.40 -16.17
N LEU A 186 -12.07 18.29 -16.30
CA LEU A 186 -12.18 17.37 -17.43
C LEU A 186 -13.59 16.76 -17.52
N ILE A 187 -14.15 16.34 -16.38
CA ILE A 187 -15.50 15.76 -16.30
C ILE A 187 -16.57 16.78 -16.72
N TYR A 188 -16.46 18.03 -16.27
CA TYR A 188 -17.41 19.09 -16.65
C TYR A 188 -17.19 19.55 -18.09
N GLY A 189 -15.95 19.55 -18.58
CA GLY A 189 -15.63 19.79 -19.99
C GLY A 189 -16.25 18.74 -20.90
N ALA A 190 -16.20 17.46 -20.52
CA ALA A 190 -16.89 16.39 -21.24
C ALA A 190 -18.41 16.64 -21.32
N LEU A 191 -19.04 17.16 -20.25
CA LEU A 191 -20.45 17.51 -20.28
C LEU A 191 -20.73 18.67 -21.24
N ALA A 192 -19.96 19.75 -21.12
CA ALA A 192 -20.13 20.94 -21.94
C ALA A 192 -19.97 20.63 -23.44
N SER A 193 -18.92 19.88 -23.80
CA SER A 193 -18.65 19.48 -25.19
C SER A 193 -19.58 18.40 -25.72
N MET A 194 -20.27 17.64 -24.84
CA MET A 194 -21.32 16.72 -25.25
C MET A 194 -22.61 17.47 -25.60
N LEU A 195 -22.93 18.54 -24.87
CA LEU A 195 -24.12 19.36 -25.09
C LEU A 195 -23.91 20.44 -26.16
N ASP A 196 -22.66 20.84 -26.41
CA ASP A 196 -22.25 21.74 -27.48
C ASP A 196 -21.14 21.09 -28.34
N PRO A 197 -21.50 20.41 -29.44
CA PRO A 197 -20.53 19.74 -30.30
C PRO A 197 -19.54 20.67 -31.02
N GLU A 198 -19.83 21.97 -31.11
CA GLU A 198 -18.92 22.96 -31.69
C GLU A 198 -17.88 23.46 -30.68
N LEU A 199 -18.07 23.16 -29.38
CA LEU A 199 -17.15 23.55 -28.32
C LEU A 199 -15.83 22.78 -28.44
N VAL A 200 -14.78 23.51 -28.81
CA VAL A 200 -13.40 23.00 -28.77
C VAL A 200 -12.82 23.24 -27.38
N ILE A 201 -12.57 22.16 -26.66
CA ILE A 201 -11.88 22.19 -25.36
C ILE A 201 -10.39 21.97 -25.61
N SER A 202 -9.57 22.94 -25.22
CA SER A 202 -8.12 22.76 -25.14
C SER A 202 -7.77 22.11 -23.81
N GLN A 203 -6.85 21.15 -23.81
CA GLN A 203 -6.33 20.62 -22.55
C GLN A 203 -5.49 21.68 -21.83
N ILE A 204 -5.48 21.64 -20.50
CA ILE A 204 -4.52 22.42 -19.71
C ILE A 204 -3.15 21.79 -19.99
N PRO A 205 -2.17 22.54 -20.56
CA PRO A 205 -0.87 21.98 -20.88
C PRO A 205 -0.21 21.43 -19.63
N SER A 206 0.33 20.21 -19.72
CA SER A 206 1.17 19.65 -18.66
C SER A 206 2.32 20.62 -18.39
N SER A 207 2.44 21.08 -17.15
CA SER A 207 3.57 21.88 -16.68
C SER A 207 4.80 20.98 -16.52
N ALA A 208 5.27 20.37 -17.60
CA ALA A 208 6.43 19.48 -17.64
C ALA A 208 7.79 20.17 -17.32
N ASN A 209 7.77 21.36 -16.72
CA ASN A 209 8.93 22.18 -16.33
C ASN A 209 8.82 22.74 -14.90
N VAL A 210 8.55 21.89 -13.91
CA VAL A 210 8.84 22.20 -12.48
C VAL A 210 10.08 21.42 -12.01
N LYS A 211 11.07 21.23 -12.90
CA LYS A 211 12.33 20.53 -12.59
C LYS A 211 13.38 21.39 -11.84
N GLU A 212 13.03 22.53 -11.24
CA GLU A 212 14.07 23.42 -10.69
C GLU A 212 13.78 24.19 -9.38
N ARG A 213 12.71 23.89 -8.62
CA ARG A 213 12.43 24.67 -7.38
C ARG A 213 11.97 23.95 -6.10
N ALA A 214 12.10 22.64 -5.99
CA ALA A 214 11.94 21.94 -4.69
C ALA A 214 13.31 21.72 -4.01
N HIS A 215 14.00 22.81 -3.69
CA HIS A 215 15.18 22.83 -2.81
C HIS A 215 15.10 24.08 -1.94
N ALA A 216 14.08 24.17 -1.07
CA ALA A 216 14.10 24.96 0.16
C ALA A 216 12.72 24.97 0.87
N SER A 217 12.47 24.01 1.75
CA SER A 217 11.67 24.22 2.98
C SER A 217 11.68 22.95 3.84
N ASN A 218 12.73 22.77 4.64
CA ASN A 218 12.62 21.98 5.87
C ASN A 218 11.78 22.81 6.86
N ALA A 219 10.47 22.60 6.85
CA ALA A 219 9.58 23.04 7.92
C ALA A 219 8.96 21.80 8.56
N ASN A 220 9.28 21.58 9.83
CA ASN A 220 8.62 20.61 10.69
C ASN A 220 7.10 20.79 10.64
N HIS A 221 6.38 19.92 9.94
CA HIS A 221 4.94 19.79 10.03
C HIS A 221 4.58 18.36 10.42
N ALA A 222 3.58 18.25 11.30
CA ALA A 222 3.05 16.99 11.78
C ALA A 222 2.58 16.17 10.56
N SER A 223 3.14 14.97 10.43
CA SER A 223 2.76 13.99 9.41
C SER A 223 1.25 13.79 9.41
N ASP A 224 0.62 13.69 8.24
CA ASP A 224 -0.81 13.38 8.05
C ASP A 224 -1.15 11.93 8.50
N GLY A 225 -0.27 11.25 9.23
CA GLY A 225 -0.32 9.83 9.57
C GLY A 225 0.56 8.99 8.64
N GLU A 226 1.29 7.99 9.17
CA GLU A 226 2.16 7.09 8.38
C GLU A 226 1.39 6.06 7.54
N PHE A 227 0.13 5.77 7.91
CA PHE A 227 -0.71 4.77 7.28
C PHE A 227 -2.00 5.36 6.73
N GLU A 228 -2.37 4.95 5.52
CA GLU A 228 -3.72 5.05 4.98
C GLU A 228 -4.49 3.81 5.41
N VAL A 229 -5.65 3.99 6.04
CA VAL A 229 -6.59 2.93 6.36
C VAL A 229 -7.88 3.15 5.59
N MET A 230 -8.20 2.19 4.72
CA MET A 230 -9.49 2.14 4.02
C MET A 230 -10.26 0.89 4.41
N PHE A 231 -11.57 1.02 4.61
CA PHE A 231 -12.46 -0.14 4.76
C PHE A 231 -13.91 0.18 4.42
N SER A 232 -14.68 -0.87 4.15
CA SER A 232 -16.11 -0.82 3.86
C SER A 232 -16.92 -1.42 5.00
N MET A 233 -18.13 -0.92 5.22
CA MET A 233 -19.13 -1.41 6.18
C MET A 233 -20.53 -1.44 5.55
N LYS A 234 -21.40 -2.35 6.01
CA LYS A 234 -22.82 -2.45 5.57
C LYS A 234 -23.77 -2.31 6.75
N ASN A 235 -25.00 -1.89 6.47
CA ASN A 235 -26.12 -1.82 7.43
C ASN A 235 -25.92 -0.79 8.56
N LEU A 236 -25.27 0.35 8.28
CA LEU A 236 -25.16 1.46 9.22
C LEU A 236 -26.22 2.52 8.91
N ASN A 237 -27.05 2.89 9.88
CA ASN A 237 -27.95 4.04 9.69
C ASN A 237 -27.19 5.38 9.78
N GLU A 238 -27.82 6.48 9.33
CA GLU A 238 -27.21 7.82 9.33
C GLU A 238 -26.62 8.22 10.68
N LYS A 239 -27.30 7.90 11.80
CA LYS A 239 -26.79 8.22 13.15
C LYS A 239 -25.52 7.43 13.48
N GLN A 240 -25.43 6.19 13.02
CA GLN A 240 -24.22 5.36 13.20
C GLN A 240 -23.07 5.88 12.35
N ILE A 241 -23.33 6.30 11.10
CA ILE A 241 -22.32 6.90 10.22
C ILE A 241 -21.79 8.21 10.83
N SER A 242 -22.68 9.11 11.27
CA SER A 242 -22.27 10.36 11.92
C SER A 242 -21.50 10.13 13.23
N ARG A 243 -21.88 9.10 14.00
CA ARG A 243 -21.17 8.74 15.22
C ARG A 243 -19.79 8.14 14.92
N LEU A 244 -19.68 7.27 13.91
CA LEU A 244 -18.40 6.72 13.44
C LEU A 244 -17.46 7.84 12.98
N GLN A 245 -17.95 8.79 12.18
CA GLN A 245 -17.18 9.95 11.76
C GLN A 245 -16.67 10.76 12.96
N SER A 246 -17.55 11.07 13.92
CA SER A 246 -17.17 11.83 15.11
C SER A 246 -16.14 11.12 15.99
N GLU A 247 -16.22 9.80 16.12
CA GLU A 247 -15.27 9.03 16.93
C GLU A 247 -13.90 8.90 16.22
N LEU A 248 -13.89 8.74 14.89
CA LEU A 248 -12.66 8.66 14.10
C LEU A 248 -11.94 9.99 13.91
N THR A 249 -12.63 11.14 14.03
CA THR A 249 -12.04 12.47 13.80
C THR A 249 -10.85 12.77 14.72
N ASN A 250 -10.79 12.14 15.90
CA ASN A 250 -9.69 12.35 16.85
C ASN A 250 -8.55 11.33 16.71
N LEU A 251 -8.65 10.38 15.78
CA LEU A 251 -7.72 9.25 15.65
C LEU A 251 -6.88 9.29 14.37
N GLY A 252 -7.05 10.33 13.56
CA GLY A 252 -6.29 10.50 12.34
C GLY A 252 -6.64 11.79 11.63
N GLU A 253 -5.91 12.05 10.57
CA GLU A 253 -6.09 13.20 9.69
C GLU A 253 -6.71 12.72 8.36
N SER A 254 -7.11 13.67 7.51
CA SER A 254 -7.70 13.39 6.19
C SER A 254 -8.89 12.39 6.22
N LEU A 255 -9.69 12.41 7.29
CA LEU A 255 -10.84 11.51 7.47
C LEU A 255 -11.99 11.79 6.49
N LEU A 256 -12.40 10.74 5.77
CA LEU A 256 -13.65 10.64 5.02
C LEU A 256 -14.47 9.45 5.52
N VAL A 257 -15.73 9.71 5.89
CA VAL A 257 -16.72 8.66 6.19
C VAL A 257 -17.94 8.94 5.34
N VAL A 258 -18.13 8.15 4.29
CA VAL A 258 -19.16 8.42 3.28
C VAL A 258 -20.00 7.19 2.98
N GLY A 259 -21.22 7.40 2.51
CA GLY A 259 -22.10 6.31 2.10
C GLY A 259 -23.48 6.38 2.74
N ASP A 260 -24.18 5.26 2.71
CA ASP A 260 -25.56 5.12 3.17
C ASP A 260 -25.76 3.80 3.94
N SER A 261 -27.03 3.46 4.19
CA SER A 261 -27.40 2.23 4.90
C SER A 261 -26.95 0.94 4.22
N GLN A 262 -26.72 0.93 2.91
CA GLN A 262 -26.27 -0.23 2.18
C GLN A 262 -24.74 -0.36 2.19
N LEU A 263 -24.03 0.76 2.03
CA LEU A 263 -22.57 0.79 1.94
C LEU A 263 -22.04 2.09 2.56
N CYS A 264 -21.15 1.94 3.54
CA CYS A 264 -20.34 3.01 4.11
C CYS A 264 -18.86 2.72 3.85
N LYS A 265 -18.12 3.69 3.32
CA LYS A 265 -16.67 3.65 3.15
C LYS A 265 -15.99 4.63 4.09
N VAL A 266 -14.90 4.17 4.68
CA VAL A 266 -14.02 4.97 5.53
C VAL A 266 -12.66 5.05 4.86
N HIS A 267 -12.12 6.26 4.81
CA HIS A 267 -10.73 6.56 4.48
C HIS A 267 -10.18 7.44 5.60
N ILE A 268 -9.06 7.07 6.20
CA ILE A 268 -8.39 7.91 7.20
C ILE A 268 -6.89 7.71 7.10
N HIS A 269 -6.13 8.79 7.28
CA HIS A 269 -4.69 8.71 7.46
C HIS A 269 -4.36 8.76 8.96
N THR A 270 -3.54 7.85 9.45
CA THR A 270 -3.30 7.68 10.89
C THR A 270 -1.95 7.03 11.17
N ASP A 271 -1.41 7.27 12.36
CA ASP A 271 -0.28 6.51 12.91
C ASP A 271 -0.74 5.24 13.66
N LEU A 272 -2.05 5.08 13.88
CA LEU A 272 -2.64 4.07 14.75
C LEU A 272 -3.65 3.19 13.98
N PRO A 273 -3.24 2.48 12.90
CA PRO A 273 -4.16 1.73 12.05
C PRO A 273 -4.91 0.62 12.82
N GLY A 274 -4.29 0.04 13.85
CA GLY A 274 -4.93 -0.95 14.71
C GLY A 274 -6.13 -0.39 15.48
N GLU A 275 -6.03 0.83 16.01
CA GLU A 275 -7.10 1.48 16.79
C GLU A 275 -8.30 1.83 15.91
N ILE A 276 -8.06 2.24 14.66
CA ILE A 276 -9.13 2.50 13.68
C ILE A 276 -9.96 1.24 13.42
N ILE A 277 -9.28 0.11 13.18
CA ILE A 277 -9.95 -1.16 12.90
C ILE A 277 -10.69 -1.66 14.14
N GLU A 278 -10.08 -1.57 15.33
CA GLU A 278 -10.73 -1.94 16.59
C GLU A 278 -11.98 -1.08 16.86
N LEU A 279 -11.90 0.23 16.67
CA LEU A 279 -13.04 1.13 16.82
C LEU A 279 -14.20 0.75 15.89
N SER A 280 -13.89 0.42 14.62
CA SER A 280 -14.90 0.03 13.63
C SER A 280 -15.76 -1.16 14.08
N THR A 281 -15.21 -2.08 14.89
CA THR A 281 -15.92 -3.28 15.36
C THR A 281 -17.12 -2.98 16.26
N HIS A 282 -17.15 -1.80 16.89
CA HIS A 282 -18.27 -1.34 17.72
C HIS A 282 -19.52 -0.98 16.91
N PHE A 283 -19.35 -0.72 15.61
CA PHE A 283 -20.43 -0.31 14.71
C PHE A 283 -20.91 -1.45 13.82
N GLY A 284 -20.03 -2.40 13.50
CA GLY A 284 -20.33 -3.53 12.62
C GLY A 284 -19.07 -4.26 12.16
N LYS A 285 -19.21 -5.10 11.12
CA LYS A 285 -18.07 -5.79 10.52
C LYS A 285 -17.47 -4.95 9.40
N ALA A 286 -16.22 -4.53 9.56
CA ALA A 286 -15.42 -3.98 8.47
C ALA A 286 -14.98 -5.10 7.52
N TYR A 287 -14.97 -4.81 6.21
CA TYR A 287 -14.48 -5.69 5.15
C TYR A 287 -13.78 -4.86 4.08
N GLU A 288 -13.05 -5.52 3.15
CA GLU A 288 -12.17 -4.83 2.19
C GLU A 288 -11.18 -3.88 2.88
N ILE A 289 -10.65 -4.31 4.02
CA ILE A 289 -9.70 -3.53 4.80
C ILE A 289 -8.38 -3.48 4.02
N LYS A 290 -7.96 -2.27 3.66
CA LYS A 290 -6.65 -1.99 3.08
C LYS A 290 -5.90 -1.05 4.02
N ILE A 291 -4.67 -1.41 4.34
CA ILE A 291 -3.77 -0.59 5.13
C ILE A 291 -2.53 -0.36 4.27
N THR A 292 -2.33 0.86 3.81
CA THR A 292 -1.22 1.26 2.93
C THR A 292 -0.26 2.13 3.72
N HIS A 293 1.04 1.86 3.65
CA HIS A 293 2.03 2.78 4.20
C HIS A 293 2.20 3.95 3.21
N LEU A 294 1.87 5.19 3.59
CA LEU A 294 1.76 6.30 2.63
C LEU A 294 3.09 6.62 1.93
N ALA A 295 4.24 6.45 2.61
CA ALA A 295 5.55 6.63 1.96
C ALA A 295 5.85 5.61 0.83
N SER A 296 5.11 4.50 0.76
CA SER A 296 5.24 3.49 -0.30
C SER A 296 4.30 3.73 -1.49
N ALA A 297 3.19 4.45 -1.28
CA ALA A 297 2.28 4.88 -2.33
C ALA A 297 2.83 6.07 -3.13
N LEU A 298 3.84 6.77 -2.61
CA LEU A 298 4.36 8.04 -3.12
C LEU A 298 4.93 8.05 -4.55
N GLY A 299 5.01 6.93 -5.25
CA GLY A 299 5.46 6.91 -6.65
C GLY A 299 6.84 7.55 -6.89
N ILE A 300 7.72 7.64 -5.87
CA ILE A 300 9.13 8.05 -6.00
C ILE A 300 9.96 6.93 -6.69
N GLY A 301 9.34 6.24 -7.63
CA GLY A 301 9.83 5.15 -8.43
C GLY A 301 9.24 5.24 -9.83
N GLU A 302 9.33 6.40 -10.49
CA GLU A 302 9.09 6.43 -11.94
C GLU A 302 10.26 5.79 -12.69
N LYS A 303 9.85 4.84 -13.52
CA LYS A 303 10.64 3.97 -14.38
C LYS A 303 11.67 4.72 -15.23
N SER A 304 12.78 4.00 -15.41
CA SER A 304 13.92 4.23 -16.31
C SER A 304 14.97 5.23 -15.85
N SER A 305 16.03 4.73 -15.21
CA SER A 305 17.35 4.77 -15.84
C SER A 305 18.40 4.09 -14.95
N GLU A 306 19.13 3.19 -15.61
CA GLU A 306 20.44 2.67 -15.23
C GLU A 306 20.46 1.81 -13.96
N THR A 307 21.03 0.62 -14.10
CA THR A 307 21.48 -0.25 -13.02
C THR A 307 22.28 0.54 -11.98
N GLY A 308 21.57 1.13 -11.02
CA GLY A 308 22.12 1.41 -9.71
C GLY A 308 22.23 0.07 -9.01
N THR A 309 23.41 -0.25 -8.48
CA THR A 309 23.74 -1.54 -7.90
C THR A 309 22.77 -1.91 -6.76
N ARG A 310 21.75 -2.73 -7.07
CA ARG A 310 20.91 -3.34 -6.04
C ARG A 310 21.81 -4.20 -5.16
N LYS A 311 21.68 -4.06 -3.84
CA LYS A 311 22.46 -4.85 -2.89
C LYS A 311 21.58 -5.57 -1.90
N LEU A 312 21.76 -6.88 -1.84
CA LEU A 312 21.28 -7.68 -0.73
C LEU A 312 22.33 -7.61 0.37
N ILE A 313 21.88 -7.33 1.60
CA ILE A 313 22.73 -7.32 2.78
C ILE A 313 22.13 -8.28 3.78
N THR A 314 22.94 -9.20 4.29
CA THR A 314 22.52 -10.19 5.28
C THR A 314 23.53 -10.28 6.41
N VAL A 315 23.20 -11.05 7.44
CA VAL A 315 24.08 -11.36 8.56
C VAL A 315 24.44 -12.84 8.48
N ALA A 316 25.68 -13.21 8.83
CA ALA A 316 26.05 -14.60 9.05
C ALA A 316 26.65 -14.78 10.44
N ASN A 317 26.21 -15.81 11.16
CA ASN A 317 26.69 -16.13 12.51
C ASN A 317 27.73 -17.27 12.54
N GLY A 318 28.18 -17.73 11.36
CA GLY A 318 29.25 -18.70 11.19
C GLY A 318 30.01 -18.48 9.87
N PRO A 319 31.30 -18.88 9.79
CA PRO A 319 32.15 -18.61 8.62
C PRO A 319 31.67 -19.32 7.35
N GLY A 320 31.15 -20.54 7.45
CA GLY A 320 30.66 -21.27 6.28
C GLY A 320 29.31 -20.74 5.76
N LEU A 321 28.44 -20.27 6.66
CA LEU A 321 27.25 -19.51 6.26
C LEU A 321 27.63 -18.21 5.56
N SER A 322 28.66 -17.52 6.06
CA SER A 322 29.16 -16.29 5.47
C SER A 322 29.71 -16.50 4.06
N GLU A 323 30.49 -17.56 3.86
CA GLU A 323 31.01 -17.97 2.54
C GLU A 323 29.86 -18.28 1.56
N LEU A 324 28.92 -19.14 1.96
CA LEU A 324 27.79 -19.53 1.12
C LEU A 324 26.91 -18.34 0.71
N MET A 325 26.61 -17.43 1.64
CA MET A 325 25.84 -16.22 1.33
C MET A 325 26.60 -15.27 0.40
N ARG A 326 27.92 -15.13 0.57
CA ARG A 326 28.76 -14.29 -0.33
C ARG A 326 28.87 -14.87 -1.73
N GLU A 327 28.95 -16.19 -1.87
CA GLU A 327 28.94 -16.87 -3.17
C GLU A 327 27.64 -16.61 -3.95
N SER A 328 26.55 -16.34 -3.25
CA SER A 328 25.26 -15.94 -3.83
C SER A 328 25.19 -14.45 -4.22
N GLY A 329 26.30 -13.72 -4.17
CA GLY A 329 26.37 -12.30 -4.54
C GLY A 329 25.93 -11.33 -3.44
N VAL A 330 25.68 -11.82 -2.22
CA VAL A 330 25.13 -11.02 -1.12
C VAL A 330 26.24 -10.40 -0.27
N ARG A 331 26.04 -9.15 0.18
CA ARG A 331 26.91 -8.52 1.18
C ARG A 331 26.61 -9.09 2.56
N VAL A 332 27.63 -9.65 3.22
CA VAL A 332 27.46 -10.30 4.53
C VAL A 332 28.17 -9.53 5.66
N ILE A 333 27.42 -9.23 6.71
CA ILE A 333 27.91 -8.75 8.01
C ILE A 333 28.24 -9.98 8.88
N ASP A 334 29.52 -10.14 9.23
CA ASP A 334 29.99 -11.27 10.03
C ASP A 334 29.69 -11.08 11.52
N ALA A 335 28.64 -11.73 12.02
CA ALA A 335 28.18 -11.72 13.40
C ALA A 335 28.52 -13.02 14.15
N PHE A 336 29.78 -13.45 14.04
CA PHE A 336 30.25 -14.69 14.65
C PHE A 336 30.12 -14.67 16.18
N ASN A 337 30.06 -15.87 16.77
CA ASN A 337 29.84 -16.07 18.20
C ASN A 337 28.54 -15.44 18.72
N SER A 338 27.55 -15.25 17.83
CA SER A 338 26.27 -14.61 18.14
C SER A 338 26.44 -13.20 18.72
N ARG A 339 27.45 -12.44 18.24
CA ARG A 339 27.53 -11.02 18.56
C ARG A 339 26.33 -10.29 17.97
N ARG A 340 25.92 -9.20 18.62
CA ARG A 340 24.85 -8.35 18.09
C ARG A 340 25.38 -7.53 16.91
N VAL A 341 24.53 -7.36 15.90
CA VAL A 341 24.75 -6.44 14.79
C VAL A 341 24.13 -5.10 15.14
N LEU A 342 24.89 -4.02 15.00
CA LEU A 342 24.44 -2.66 15.25
C LEU A 342 23.76 -2.06 14.01
N ALA A 343 22.85 -1.12 14.20
CA ALA A 343 22.20 -0.39 13.11
C ALA A 343 23.21 0.24 12.13
N GLN A 344 24.30 0.81 12.66
CA GLN A 344 25.35 1.42 11.85
C GLN A 344 26.05 0.42 10.91
N GLU A 345 26.19 -0.86 11.29
CA GLU A 345 26.83 -1.85 10.43
C GLU A 345 25.98 -2.16 9.18
N TRP A 346 24.65 -2.06 9.31
CA TRP A 346 23.74 -2.15 8.17
C TRP A 346 23.84 -0.94 7.25
N VAL A 347 23.93 0.26 7.83
CA VAL A 347 24.15 1.53 7.10
C VAL A 347 25.47 1.46 6.35
N ASP A 348 26.57 1.09 7.01
CA ASP A 348 27.89 1.02 6.40
C ASP A 348 27.95 -0.02 5.26
N ALA A 349 27.12 -1.07 5.34
CA ALA A 349 27.05 -2.12 4.32
C ALA A 349 26.28 -1.72 3.05
N THR A 350 25.51 -0.63 3.06
CA THR A 350 24.82 -0.13 1.85
C THR A 350 25.82 0.40 0.82
N GLU A 351 26.86 1.09 1.28
CA GLU A 351 27.80 1.84 0.45
C GLU A 351 27.06 2.77 -0.54
N SER A 352 27.40 2.79 -1.83
CA SER A 352 26.75 3.63 -2.84
C SER A 352 25.54 2.97 -3.53
N ALA A 353 24.89 2.00 -2.89
CA ALA A 353 23.73 1.31 -3.47
C ALA A 353 22.51 2.24 -3.54
N ARG A 354 21.74 2.14 -4.64
CA ARG A 354 20.46 2.86 -4.78
C ARG A 354 19.27 2.08 -4.24
N GLU A 355 19.37 0.75 -4.29
CA GLU A 355 18.37 -0.20 -3.81
C GLU A 355 19.05 -1.19 -2.86
N VAL A 356 18.47 -1.39 -1.69
CA VAL A 356 19.00 -2.26 -0.64
C VAL A 356 17.91 -3.18 -0.10
N VAL A 357 18.21 -4.46 0.04
CA VAL A 357 17.35 -5.42 0.72
C VAL A 357 18.11 -5.95 1.94
N LEU A 358 17.64 -5.64 3.14
CA LEU A 358 18.19 -6.16 4.38
C LEU A 358 17.52 -7.49 4.73
N ILE A 359 18.33 -8.52 4.96
CA ILE A 359 17.88 -9.88 5.21
C ILE A 359 18.35 -10.30 6.60
N PRO A 360 17.54 -10.07 7.64
CA PRO A 360 17.88 -10.47 9.00
C PRO A 360 17.82 -12.00 9.17
N ILE A 361 18.55 -12.52 10.15
CA ILE A 361 18.66 -13.95 10.45
C ILE A 361 18.12 -14.33 11.83
N ASP A 362 17.66 -13.35 12.62
CA ASP A 362 17.09 -13.52 13.96
C ASP A 362 16.37 -12.22 14.39
N GLU A 363 15.71 -12.26 15.55
CA GLU A 363 14.98 -11.10 16.09
C GLU A 363 15.87 -9.88 16.35
N GLN A 364 17.15 -10.10 16.70
CA GLN A 364 18.06 -9.03 17.08
C GLN A 364 18.60 -8.28 15.85
N SER A 365 18.99 -9.02 14.83
CA SER A 365 19.34 -8.49 13.50
C SER A 365 18.13 -7.85 12.82
N TRP A 366 16.91 -8.36 13.02
CA TRP A 366 15.68 -7.71 12.55
C TRP A 366 15.50 -6.34 13.19
N LYS A 367 15.64 -6.23 14.53
CA LYS A 367 15.55 -4.95 15.25
C LYS A 367 16.60 -3.95 14.77
N SER A 368 17.87 -4.35 14.67
CA SER A 368 18.93 -3.43 14.24
C SER A 368 18.85 -3.06 12.76
N ALA A 369 18.35 -3.95 11.89
CA ALA A 369 18.04 -3.62 10.51
C ALA A 369 16.92 -2.57 10.42
N HIS A 370 15.88 -2.69 11.26
CA HIS A 370 14.78 -1.70 11.33
C HIS A 370 15.25 -0.34 11.82
N GLU A 371 16.12 -0.30 12.83
CA GLU A 371 16.75 0.94 13.30
C GLU A 371 17.55 1.64 12.18
N ALA A 372 18.23 0.86 11.33
CA ALA A 372 19.02 1.37 10.22
C ALA A 372 18.17 1.99 9.09
N ILE A 373 16.89 1.60 8.95
CA ILE A 373 15.98 2.10 7.89
C ILE A 373 15.98 3.63 7.86
N SER A 374 15.82 4.27 9.01
CA SER A 374 15.69 5.73 9.10
C SER A 374 16.95 6.46 8.59
N VAL A 375 18.13 5.88 8.81
CA VAL A 375 19.41 6.44 8.38
C VAL A 375 19.62 6.19 6.90
N ILE A 376 19.40 4.96 6.43
CA ILE A 376 19.56 4.57 5.02
C ILE A 376 18.58 5.36 4.13
N ARG A 377 17.33 5.56 4.56
CA ARG A 377 16.34 6.37 3.84
C ARG A 377 16.73 7.85 3.75
N ARG A 378 17.37 8.42 4.78
CA ARG A 378 17.86 9.81 4.75
C ARG A 378 18.92 10.04 3.66
N GLU A 379 19.64 8.98 3.26
CA GLU A 379 20.62 9.04 2.17
C GLU A 379 19.98 8.84 0.78
N GLY A 380 18.66 8.71 0.70
CA GLY A 380 17.93 8.53 -0.56
C GLY A 380 17.99 7.11 -1.13
N VAL A 381 18.39 6.13 -0.32
CA VAL A 381 18.45 4.72 -0.72
C VAL A 381 17.09 4.06 -0.52
N ARG A 382 16.59 3.40 -1.56
CA ARG A 382 15.38 2.56 -1.49
C ARG A 382 15.71 1.32 -0.67
N ILE A 383 14.96 1.08 0.40
CA ILE A 383 15.27 0.02 1.36
C ILE A 383 14.03 -0.76 1.80
N ALA A 384 14.20 -2.07 1.88
CA ALA A 384 13.26 -3.02 2.43
C ALA A 384 13.99 -3.94 3.42
N VAL A 385 13.28 -4.40 4.43
CA VAL A 385 13.77 -5.40 5.38
C VAL A 385 12.87 -6.62 5.28
N LEU A 386 13.44 -7.76 4.92
CA LEU A 386 12.68 -9.01 4.83
C LEU A 386 12.29 -9.49 6.23
N ALA A 387 11.08 -10.04 6.36
CA ALA A 387 10.58 -10.63 7.60
C ALA A 387 11.19 -12.03 7.87
N SER A 388 12.48 -12.20 7.62
CA SER A 388 13.24 -13.43 7.93
C SER A 388 13.70 -13.41 9.39
N ARG A 389 13.65 -14.58 10.05
CA ARG A 389 14.02 -14.75 11.47
C ARG A 389 14.97 -15.92 11.71
N SER A 390 15.49 -16.52 10.64
CA SER A 390 16.49 -17.58 10.75
C SER A 390 17.50 -17.52 9.60
N PRO A 391 18.71 -18.08 9.77
CA PRO A 391 19.66 -18.20 8.66
C PRO A 391 19.09 -18.98 7.47
N LEU A 392 18.21 -19.96 7.70
CA LEU A 392 17.64 -20.79 6.64
C LEU A 392 16.59 -20.04 5.83
N GLN A 393 15.76 -19.23 6.50
CA GLN A 393 14.82 -18.34 5.82
C GLN A 393 15.55 -17.30 4.98
N ALA A 394 16.66 -16.76 5.50
CA ALA A 394 17.53 -15.86 4.76
C ALA A 394 18.16 -16.54 3.55
N LEU A 395 18.66 -17.77 3.68
CA LEU A 395 19.21 -18.53 2.56
C LEU A 395 18.17 -18.80 1.46
N SER A 396 16.95 -19.20 1.85
CA SER A 396 15.87 -19.43 0.89
C SER A 396 15.49 -18.15 0.15
N ALA A 397 15.37 -17.02 0.87
CA ALA A 397 15.15 -15.71 0.25
C ALA A 397 16.27 -15.31 -0.72
N ILE A 398 17.53 -15.52 -0.33
CA ILE A 398 18.69 -15.20 -1.17
C ILE A 398 18.70 -16.05 -2.44
N SER A 399 18.25 -17.30 -2.36
CA SER A 399 18.24 -18.21 -3.52
C SER A 399 17.30 -17.79 -4.65
N THR A 400 16.30 -16.95 -4.35
CA THR A 400 15.38 -16.39 -5.35
C THR A 400 15.83 -15.05 -5.91
N HIS A 401 17.03 -14.58 -5.54
CA HIS A 401 17.55 -13.29 -6.00
C HIS A 401 17.65 -13.25 -7.53
N ASN A 402 17.04 -12.23 -8.12
CA ASN A 402 17.02 -11.95 -9.54
C ASN A 402 17.28 -10.46 -9.78
N GLU A 403 18.53 -10.12 -10.08
CA GLU A 403 18.96 -8.74 -10.34
C GLU A 403 18.20 -8.07 -11.51
N ALA A 404 17.62 -8.85 -12.42
CA ALA A 404 16.83 -8.33 -13.55
C ALA A 404 15.36 -8.06 -13.19
N ALA A 405 14.87 -8.52 -12.04
CA ALA A 405 13.50 -8.30 -11.60
C ALA A 405 13.29 -6.86 -11.09
N ASP A 406 12.04 -6.39 -11.13
CA ASP A 406 11.67 -5.17 -10.40
C ASP A 406 11.92 -5.38 -8.90
N TYR A 407 12.29 -4.31 -8.20
CA TYR A 407 12.66 -4.37 -6.78
C TYR A 407 11.50 -4.83 -5.90
N ASP A 408 10.28 -4.34 -6.15
CA ASP A 408 9.13 -4.72 -5.33
C ASP A 408 8.70 -6.16 -5.60
N ASP A 409 8.74 -6.58 -6.87
CA ASP A 409 8.45 -7.97 -7.28
C ASP A 409 9.46 -8.92 -6.64
N GLU A 410 10.75 -8.58 -6.67
CA GLU A 410 11.80 -9.36 -6.02
C GLU A 410 11.58 -9.46 -4.50
N ILE A 411 11.21 -8.38 -3.82
CA ILE A 411 10.91 -8.43 -2.38
C ILE A 411 9.76 -9.39 -2.10
N VAL A 412 8.71 -9.38 -2.91
CA VAL A 412 7.56 -10.28 -2.75
C VAL A 412 7.97 -11.74 -2.94
N GLU A 413 8.79 -12.04 -3.95
CA GLU A 413 9.33 -13.38 -4.19
C GLU A 413 10.22 -13.85 -3.04
N MET A 414 11.21 -13.03 -2.66
CA MET A 414 12.13 -13.33 -1.56
C MET A 414 11.41 -13.50 -0.21
N ALA A 415 10.43 -12.64 0.08
CA ALA A 415 9.60 -12.74 1.29
C ALA A 415 8.73 -14.00 1.27
N THR A 416 8.25 -14.42 0.09
CA THR A 416 7.48 -15.65 -0.06
C THR A 416 8.35 -16.88 0.21
N ALA A 417 9.56 -16.93 -0.36
CA ALA A 417 10.52 -18.01 -0.11
C ALA A 417 10.91 -18.10 1.38
N ALA A 418 11.25 -16.96 2.01
CA ALA A 418 11.53 -16.89 3.44
C ALA A 418 10.37 -17.45 4.29
N ARG A 419 9.12 -17.08 3.95
CA ARG A 419 7.91 -17.46 4.69
C ARG A 419 7.55 -18.94 4.51
N GLN A 420 7.79 -19.50 3.33
CA GLN A 420 7.52 -20.91 3.05
C GLN A 420 8.56 -21.83 3.72
N THR A 421 9.77 -21.31 3.98
CA THR A 421 10.82 -22.03 4.69
C THR A 421 10.52 -22.14 6.19
N ARG A 422 10.15 -23.33 6.63
CA ARG A 422 10.07 -23.65 8.07
C ARG A 422 11.48 -23.87 8.59
N SER A 423 11.81 -23.21 9.69
CA SER A 423 13.14 -23.28 10.28
C SER A 423 13.11 -23.88 11.67
N ALA A 424 14.09 -24.73 11.98
CA ALA A 424 14.39 -25.16 13.33
C ALA A 424 15.86 -24.96 13.69
N THR A 425 16.09 -24.71 14.98
CA THR A 425 17.41 -24.57 15.58
C THR A 425 17.59 -25.63 16.64
N ILE A 426 18.63 -26.45 16.50
CA ILE A 426 19.06 -27.38 17.53
C ILE A 426 20.11 -26.69 18.40
N ALA A 427 19.90 -26.69 19.70
CA ALA A 427 20.75 -26.03 20.68
C ALA A 427 20.99 -26.93 21.90
N LEU A 428 21.99 -26.59 22.71
CA LEU A 428 22.22 -27.20 24.02
C LEU A 428 21.82 -26.21 25.11
N ALA A 429 21.13 -26.69 26.14
CA ALA A 429 20.75 -25.87 27.28
C ALA A 429 22.01 -25.38 28.02
N PRO A 430 22.24 -24.05 28.15
CA PRO A 430 23.47 -23.53 28.73
C PRO A 430 23.51 -23.68 30.26
N ARG A 431 22.34 -23.87 30.88
CA ARG A 431 22.14 -24.01 32.32
C ARG A 431 20.81 -24.69 32.59
N ASP A 432 20.58 -25.11 33.83
CA ASP A 432 19.27 -25.56 34.28
C ASP A 432 18.24 -24.43 34.08
N MET A 433 17.14 -24.75 33.40
CA MET A 433 16.10 -23.79 33.07
C MET A 433 14.73 -24.45 32.88
N SER A 434 13.68 -23.64 32.93
CA SER A 434 12.32 -24.10 32.62
C SER A 434 11.94 -23.65 31.21
N THR A 435 11.32 -24.55 30.46
CA THR A 435 10.74 -24.28 29.14
C THR A 435 9.23 -24.49 29.19
N ALA A 436 8.51 -24.11 28.13
CA ALA A 436 7.07 -24.35 28.01
C ALA A 436 6.69 -25.84 28.08
N ILE A 437 7.62 -26.74 27.71
CA ILE A 437 7.40 -28.19 27.71
C ILE A 437 8.06 -28.92 28.90
N GLY A 438 8.59 -28.17 29.88
CA GLY A 438 9.12 -28.70 31.14
C GLY A 438 10.51 -28.19 31.50
N GLY A 439 11.03 -28.68 32.65
CA GLY A 439 12.38 -28.38 33.11
C GLY A 439 13.45 -29.12 32.32
N VAL A 440 14.55 -28.43 32.02
CA VAL A 440 15.74 -28.97 31.33
C VAL A 440 16.99 -28.68 32.15
N ARG A 441 17.95 -29.59 32.07
CA ARG A 441 19.26 -29.48 32.72
C ARG A 441 20.29 -28.90 31.76
N ALA A 442 21.36 -28.32 32.31
CA ALA A 442 22.51 -27.91 31.53
C ALA A 442 23.03 -29.08 30.66
N GLY A 443 23.19 -28.84 29.36
CA GLY A 443 23.64 -29.82 28.37
C GLY A 443 22.52 -30.62 27.69
N ASP A 444 21.26 -30.53 28.16
CA ASP A 444 20.13 -31.13 27.45
C ASP A 444 19.96 -30.49 26.07
N VAL A 445 19.59 -31.30 25.09
CA VAL A 445 19.35 -30.89 23.70
C VAL A 445 17.95 -30.30 23.58
N LEU A 446 17.86 -29.15 22.92
CA LEU A 446 16.65 -28.41 22.66
C LEU A 446 16.44 -28.33 21.15
N ALA A 447 15.22 -28.57 20.68
CA ALA A 447 14.83 -28.18 19.33
C ALA A 447 13.84 -27.02 19.41
N LEU A 448 14.20 -25.94 18.72
CA LEU A 448 13.42 -24.71 18.68
C LEU A 448 12.86 -24.51 17.29
N VAL A 449 11.57 -24.16 17.18
CA VAL A 449 10.94 -23.70 15.94
C VAL A 449 10.41 -22.31 16.20
N ASP A 450 10.74 -21.35 15.34
CA ASP A 450 10.41 -19.92 15.52
C ASP A 450 10.76 -19.34 16.90
N GLY A 451 11.85 -19.85 17.51
CA GLY A 451 12.32 -19.42 18.83
C GLY A 451 11.63 -20.13 20.02
N GLU A 452 10.62 -20.97 19.78
CA GLU A 452 9.94 -21.72 20.82
C GLU A 452 10.47 -23.16 20.94
N VAL A 453 10.70 -23.61 22.18
CA VAL A 453 11.17 -24.97 22.45
C VAL A 453 10.02 -25.96 22.26
N ILE A 454 10.12 -26.80 21.23
CA ILE A 454 9.10 -27.81 20.88
C ILE A 454 9.48 -29.24 21.29
N LEU A 455 10.78 -29.48 21.50
CA LEU A 455 11.36 -30.77 21.88
C LEU A 455 12.53 -30.58 22.83
N THR A 456 12.66 -31.49 23.78
CA THR A 456 13.82 -31.61 24.66
C THR A 456 14.26 -33.07 24.74
N GLY A 457 15.54 -33.30 25.01
CA GLY A 457 16.08 -34.64 25.23
C GLY A 457 17.56 -34.62 25.57
N THR A 458 18.13 -35.78 25.86
CA THR A 458 19.56 -35.91 26.20
C THR A 458 20.41 -36.43 25.04
N ASP A 459 19.78 -36.90 23.96
CA ASP A 459 20.44 -37.49 22.79
C ASP A 459 20.23 -36.59 21.57
N LEU A 460 21.33 -36.06 21.05
CA LEU A 460 21.33 -35.08 19.95
C LEU A 460 20.72 -35.65 18.67
N ILE A 461 21.13 -36.84 18.25
CA ILE A 461 20.68 -37.46 17.01
C ILE A 461 19.19 -37.78 17.11
N LYS A 462 18.74 -38.31 18.25
CA LYS A 462 17.33 -38.62 18.47
C LYS A 462 16.46 -37.36 18.43
N VAL A 463 16.91 -36.26 19.05
CA VAL A 463 16.16 -34.99 19.03
C VAL A 463 16.14 -34.40 17.61
N CYS A 464 17.25 -34.44 16.87
CA CYS A 464 17.28 -34.01 15.47
C CYS A 464 16.31 -34.82 14.60
N ASN A 465 16.32 -36.15 14.70
CA ASN A 465 15.43 -37.04 13.94
C ASN A 465 13.95 -36.76 14.25
N GLN A 466 13.61 -36.60 15.54
CA GLN A 466 12.26 -36.24 15.95
C GLN A 466 11.84 -34.85 15.46
N CYS A 467 12.78 -33.90 15.41
CA CYS A 467 12.53 -32.56 14.91
C CYS A 467 12.21 -32.58 13.41
N VAL A 468 13.04 -33.23 12.59
CA VAL A 468 12.78 -33.33 11.13
C VAL A 468 11.48 -34.09 10.83
N ASP A 469 11.18 -35.18 11.55
CA ASP A 469 9.92 -35.91 11.39
C ASP A 469 8.71 -35.01 11.69
N ARG A 470 8.79 -34.19 12.75
CA ARG A 470 7.72 -33.24 13.08
C ARG A 470 7.58 -32.14 12.06
N MET A 471 8.68 -31.59 11.56
CA MET A 471 8.64 -30.53 10.56
C MET A 471 8.01 -31.04 9.25
N LEU A 472 8.31 -32.29 8.85
CA LEU A 472 7.76 -32.91 7.64
C LEU A 472 6.29 -33.33 7.72
N ASN A 473 5.68 -33.36 8.92
CA ASN A 473 4.24 -33.65 9.04
C ASN A 473 3.36 -32.63 8.27
N GLY A 474 3.87 -31.41 8.06
CA GLY A 474 3.22 -30.37 7.26
C GLY A 474 3.49 -30.45 5.76
N GLY A 475 4.15 -31.52 5.27
CA GLY A 475 4.71 -31.60 3.92
C GLY A 475 6.14 -31.06 3.85
N GLY A 476 6.75 -31.10 2.67
CA GLY A 476 8.09 -30.59 2.39
C GLY A 476 8.77 -31.42 1.30
N GLU A 477 9.45 -30.75 0.38
CA GLU A 477 10.13 -31.39 -0.76
C GLU A 477 11.66 -31.32 -0.62
N LEU A 478 12.16 -30.31 0.09
CA LEU A 478 13.59 -30.10 0.33
C LEU A 478 13.89 -29.87 1.82
N ILE A 479 14.94 -30.52 2.31
CA ILE A 479 15.54 -30.28 3.63
C ILE A 479 16.95 -29.75 3.48
N THR A 480 17.21 -28.60 4.10
CA THR A 480 18.55 -28.02 4.20
C THR A 480 19.08 -28.16 5.62
N LEU A 481 20.22 -28.86 5.77
CA LEU A 481 20.91 -29.05 7.04
C LEU A 481 22.17 -28.18 7.09
N VAL A 482 22.30 -27.32 8.10
CA VAL A 482 23.48 -26.46 8.27
C VAL A 482 24.19 -26.80 9.57
N MET A 483 25.39 -27.38 9.45
CA MET A 483 26.18 -27.90 10.55
C MET A 483 26.92 -26.80 11.32
N GLY A 484 26.81 -26.81 12.64
CA GLY A 484 27.55 -25.92 13.53
C GLY A 484 28.98 -26.39 13.80
N GLU A 485 29.81 -25.49 14.35
CA GLU A 485 31.20 -25.79 14.70
C GLU A 485 31.32 -26.90 15.76
N SER A 486 30.40 -26.92 16.72
CA SER A 486 30.35 -27.89 17.82
C SER A 486 29.65 -29.21 17.47
N ALA A 487 29.19 -29.36 16.23
CA ALA A 487 28.42 -30.53 15.81
C ALA A 487 29.31 -31.77 15.62
N PRO A 488 28.90 -32.96 16.09
CA PRO A 488 29.56 -34.21 15.74
C PRO A 488 29.61 -34.40 14.22
N LYS A 489 30.74 -34.87 13.69
CA LYS A 489 30.95 -35.01 12.23
C LYS A 489 29.92 -35.93 11.59
N GLU A 490 29.48 -36.95 12.31
CA GLU A 490 28.54 -37.96 11.84
C GLU A 490 27.08 -37.50 11.95
N LEU A 491 26.77 -36.34 12.55
CA LEU A 491 25.41 -35.92 12.82
C LEU A 491 24.59 -35.77 11.54
N ALA A 492 25.11 -35.03 10.54
CA ALA A 492 24.43 -34.86 9.26
C ALA A 492 24.18 -36.20 8.56
N GLU A 493 25.18 -37.08 8.50
CA GLU A 493 25.05 -38.40 7.89
C GLU A 493 23.98 -39.26 8.58
N GLN A 494 23.87 -39.17 9.91
CA GLN A 494 22.86 -39.93 10.65
C GLN A 494 21.45 -39.38 10.43
N VAL A 495 21.28 -38.06 10.40
CA VAL A 495 19.99 -37.43 10.07
C VAL A 495 19.59 -37.75 8.64
N GLN A 496 20.52 -37.67 7.68
CA GLN A 496 20.30 -38.06 6.29
C GLN A 496 19.88 -39.54 6.15
N LYS A 497 20.55 -40.46 6.87
CA LYS A 497 20.16 -41.88 6.88
C LYS A 497 18.75 -42.10 7.43
N HIS A 498 18.35 -41.33 8.44
CA HIS A 498 16.99 -41.37 8.98
C HIS A 498 15.96 -40.86 7.97
N LEU A 499 16.24 -39.72 7.32
CA LEU A 499 15.40 -39.15 6.27
C LEU A 499 15.27 -40.10 5.06
N ALA A 500 16.37 -40.66 4.55
CA ALA A 500 16.34 -41.60 3.44
C ALA A 500 15.50 -42.86 3.74
N LYS A 501 15.46 -43.29 5.01
CA LYS A 501 14.69 -44.47 5.44
C LYS A 501 13.20 -44.18 5.59
N ASN A 502 12.83 -43.01 6.11
CA ASN A 502 11.45 -42.70 6.52
C ASN A 502 10.73 -41.72 5.58
N HIS A 503 11.47 -40.94 4.80
CA HIS A 503 10.99 -39.84 3.94
C HIS A 503 11.72 -39.84 2.59
N GLY A 504 11.68 -40.97 1.87
CA GLY A 504 12.49 -41.19 0.66
C GLY A 504 12.17 -40.32 -0.56
N SER A 505 11.12 -39.48 -0.49
CA SER A 505 10.76 -38.51 -1.54
C SER A 505 11.33 -37.11 -1.31
N VAL A 506 11.98 -36.87 -0.17
CA VAL A 506 12.49 -35.55 0.23
C VAL A 506 13.96 -35.43 -0.16
N GLU A 507 14.32 -34.36 -0.86
CA GLU A 507 15.71 -34.02 -1.17
C GLU A 507 16.41 -33.47 0.07
N VAL A 508 17.67 -33.85 0.29
CA VAL A 508 18.43 -33.40 1.47
C VAL A 508 19.76 -32.80 1.05
N THR A 509 19.94 -31.53 1.37
CA THR A 509 21.19 -30.78 1.14
C THR A 509 21.86 -30.47 2.47
N THR A 510 23.18 -30.50 2.51
CA THR A 510 23.93 -30.24 3.75
C THR A 510 25.09 -29.30 3.51
N TYR A 511 25.19 -28.29 4.37
CA TYR A 511 26.24 -27.30 4.37
C TYR A 511 26.97 -27.27 5.71
N VAL A 512 28.23 -26.84 5.68
CA VAL A 512 28.99 -26.52 6.89
C VAL A 512 28.76 -25.03 7.16
N GLY A 513 28.02 -24.69 8.22
CA GLY A 513 27.73 -23.29 8.57
C GLY A 513 28.75 -22.68 9.53
N GLY A 514 29.27 -23.49 10.46
CA GLY A 514 30.31 -23.08 11.40
C GLY A 514 29.84 -22.14 12.51
N GLN A 515 28.54 -22.02 12.76
CA GLN A 515 28.03 -21.29 13.92
C GLN A 515 28.42 -21.99 15.24
N ALA A 516 28.85 -21.22 16.24
CA ALA A 516 29.46 -21.76 17.46
C ALA A 516 28.47 -22.50 18.38
N TRP A 517 27.29 -21.92 18.60
CA TRP A 517 26.37 -22.34 19.67
C TRP A 517 25.32 -23.38 19.26
N TYR A 518 25.05 -23.52 17.96
CA TYR A 518 23.95 -24.33 17.45
C TYR A 518 24.50 -25.51 16.65
N PRO A 519 24.46 -26.74 17.17
CA PRO A 519 24.98 -27.92 16.46
C PRO A 519 24.35 -28.12 15.08
N LEU A 520 23.08 -27.79 14.92
CA LEU A 520 22.38 -27.98 13.65
C LEU A 520 21.29 -26.94 13.47
N LEU A 521 21.23 -26.36 12.28
CA LEU A 521 20.08 -25.60 11.81
C LEU A 521 19.40 -26.40 10.69
N ILE A 522 18.07 -26.37 10.64
CA ILE A 522 17.26 -27.17 9.73
C ILE A 522 16.28 -26.24 9.02
N GLY A 523 16.26 -26.29 7.69
CA GLY A 523 15.23 -25.66 6.85
C GLY A 523 14.41 -26.74 6.17
N VAL A 524 13.09 -26.56 6.11
CA VAL A 524 12.17 -27.40 5.33
C VAL A 524 11.32 -26.50 4.44
N GLU A 525 11.41 -26.71 3.14
CA GLU A 525 10.64 -26.02 2.10
C GLU A 525 9.48 -26.91 1.66
#